data_AF-A0A2R4WZN8-F1
#
_entry.id   AF-A0A2R4WZN8-F1
#
_cell.length_a   1.000
_cell.length_b   1.000
_cell.length_c   1.000
_cell.angle_alpha   90.00
_cell.angle_beta   90.00
_cell.angle_gamma   90.00
#
_symmetry.space_group_name_H-M   'P 1'
#
loop_
_entity.id
_entity.type
_entity.pdbx_description
1 polymer ?
#
loop_
_entity_poly.entity_id
_entity_poly.type
_entity_poly.pdbx_seq_one_letter_code
_entity_poly.pdbx_strand_id
1 'polypeptide(L)'
;MSDDPERTLEEWKTSMQDEHDTAIANPDPDASHEIEGITQVSYRYTFAYDADSDSLEQTDRTQVDEPREPELFSCACGVRGMTRAEARDHLGALDD
;
A
#
# COMPACT_ATOMS: atom_id res chain seq x y z
N MET A 1 4.17 33.65 21.95
CA MET A 1 3.33 32.45 22.10
C MET A 1 4.24 31.29 21.80
N SER A 2 4.61 30.51 22.81
CA SER A 2 5.24 29.21 22.54
C SER A 2 4.11 28.32 22.08
N ASP A 3 3.97 28.17 20.78
CA ASP A 3 3.05 27.20 20.20
C ASP A 3 3.53 25.82 20.64
N ASP A 4 2.67 25.07 21.31
CA ASP A 4 2.97 23.71 21.74
C ASP A 4 3.04 22.83 20.48
N PRO A 5 4.24 22.39 20.06
CA PRO A 5 4.42 21.76 18.76
C PRO A 5 3.74 20.38 18.69
N GLU A 6 3.54 19.73 19.84
CA GLU A 6 2.86 18.44 19.94
C GLU A 6 1.37 18.60 19.67
N ARG A 7 0.72 19.58 20.31
CA ARG A 7 -0.69 19.92 20.06
C ARG A 7 -0.95 20.31 18.60
N THR A 8 -0.06 21.10 18.00
CA THR A 8 -0.18 21.49 16.59
C THR A 8 -0.03 20.30 15.64
N LEU A 9 0.79 19.30 16.00
CA LEU A 9 0.91 18.04 15.26
C LEU A 9 -0.35 17.17 15.39
N GLU A 10 -0.96 17.11 16.57
CA GLU A 10 -2.19 16.35 16.83
C GLU A 10 -3.39 16.94 16.06
N GLU A 11 -3.53 18.27 16.08
CA GLU A 11 -4.57 18.98 15.31
C GLU A 11 -4.42 18.71 13.81
N TRP A 12 -3.19 18.77 13.29
CA TRP A 12 -2.91 18.46 11.89
C TRP A 12 -3.23 16.99 11.53
N LYS A 13 -2.83 16.03 12.38
CA LYS A 13 -3.14 14.60 12.15
C LYS A 13 -4.64 14.34 12.14
N THR A 14 -5.37 14.97 13.05
CA THR A 14 -6.83 14.85 13.14
C THR A 14 -7.49 15.37 11.86
N SER A 15 -7.10 16.57 11.41
CA SER A 15 -7.60 17.14 10.16
C SER A 15 -7.32 16.25 8.95
N MET A 16 -6.11 15.67 8.86
CA MET A 16 -5.77 14.74 7.78
C MET A 16 -6.59 13.45 7.82
N GLN A 17 -6.85 12.92 9.02
CA GLN A 17 -7.68 11.71 9.18
C GLN A 17 -9.14 11.99 8.81
N ASP A 18 -9.70 13.13 9.23
CA ASP A 18 -11.08 13.52 8.90
C ASP A 18 -11.27 13.70 7.38
N GLU A 19 -10.28 14.30 6.69
CA GLU A 19 -10.28 14.42 5.23
C GLU A 19 -10.25 13.05 4.54
N HIS A 20 -9.41 12.14 5.04
CA HIS A 20 -9.31 10.77 4.55
C HIS A 20 -10.63 10.00 4.72
N ASP A 21 -11.22 10.03 5.91
CA ASP A 21 -12.46 9.33 6.23
C ASP A 21 -13.63 9.88 5.39
N THR A 22 -13.65 11.20 5.16
CA THR A 22 -14.63 11.85 4.27
C THR A 22 -14.50 11.36 2.83
N ALA A 23 -13.28 11.26 2.31
CA ALA A 23 -13.01 10.80 0.95
C ALA A 23 -13.34 9.30 0.76
N ILE A 24 -13.17 8.49 1.80
CA ILE A 24 -13.65 7.10 1.81
C ILE A 24 -15.17 7.07 1.70
N ALA A 25 -15.87 7.82 2.56
CA ALA A 25 -17.33 7.76 2.67
C ALA A 25 -18.09 8.44 1.53
N ASN A 26 -17.45 9.36 0.80
CA ASN A 26 -18.09 10.14 -0.27
C ASN A 26 -17.23 10.09 -1.56
N PRO A 27 -17.09 8.91 -2.19
CA PRO A 27 -16.38 8.79 -3.45
C PRO A 27 -17.08 9.59 -4.56
N ASP A 28 -16.29 10.18 -5.47
CA ASP A 28 -16.82 10.80 -6.68
C ASP A 28 -17.38 9.73 -7.64
N PRO A 29 -18.69 9.66 -7.91
CA PRO A 29 -19.28 8.60 -8.73
C PRO A 29 -18.88 8.65 -10.20
N ASP A 30 -18.41 9.81 -10.69
CA ASP A 30 -17.98 9.99 -12.07
C ASP A 30 -16.49 9.63 -12.28
N ALA A 31 -15.74 9.44 -11.20
CA ALA A 31 -14.34 9.01 -11.26
C ALA A 31 -14.21 7.51 -11.56
N SER A 32 -13.04 7.09 -12.05
CA SER A 32 -12.71 5.67 -12.19
C SER A 32 -12.34 5.08 -10.83
N HIS A 33 -12.91 3.91 -10.50
CA HIS A 33 -12.67 3.22 -9.24
C HIS A 33 -12.13 1.82 -9.49
N GLU A 34 -10.92 1.58 -8.99
CA GLU A 34 -10.26 0.28 -8.97
C GLU A 34 -9.37 0.22 -7.73
N ILE A 35 -9.51 -0.84 -6.94
CA ILE A 35 -8.75 -1.01 -5.70
C ILE A 35 -7.49 -1.83 -5.97
N GLU A 36 -6.35 -1.25 -5.64
CA GLU A 36 -5.04 -1.89 -5.71
C GLU A 36 -4.40 -1.97 -4.32
N GLY A 37 -3.73 -3.09 -4.04
CA GLY A 37 -2.84 -3.23 -2.89
C GLY A 37 -1.54 -3.87 -3.33
N ILE A 38 -0.40 -3.35 -2.84
CA ILE A 38 0.92 -3.81 -3.24
C ILE A 38 1.60 -4.51 -2.06
N THR A 39 2.08 -5.73 -2.32
CA THR A 39 2.95 -6.48 -1.41
C THR A 39 4.27 -6.77 -2.12
N GLN A 40 5.39 -6.59 -1.42
CA GLN A 40 6.72 -6.86 -1.97
C GLN A 40 7.24 -8.17 -1.39
N VAL A 41 7.79 -9.03 -2.24
CA VAL A 41 8.45 -10.27 -1.84
C VAL A 41 9.90 -10.24 -2.30
N SER A 42 10.81 -10.57 -1.39
CA SER A 42 12.23 -10.63 -1.71
C SER A 42 12.65 -12.04 -2.07
N TYR A 43 13.45 -12.17 -3.12
CA TYR A 43 14.12 -13.42 -3.49
C TYR A 43 15.62 -13.28 -3.32
N ARG A 44 16.25 -14.32 -2.78
CA ARG A 44 17.70 -14.49 -2.75
C ARG A 44 18.10 -15.50 -3.80
N TYR A 45 19.10 -15.14 -4.59
CA TYR A 45 19.67 -15.99 -5.63
C TYR A 45 21.12 -16.32 -5.30
N THR A 46 21.49 -17.58 -5.47
CA THR A 46 22.87 -18.05 -5.33
C THR A 46 23.38 -18.51 -6.68
N PHE A 47 24.65 -18.22 -6.96
CA PHE A 47 25.31 -18.59 -8.20
C PHE A 47 26.62 -19.31 -7.88
N ALA A 48 26.98 -20.30 -8.69
CA ALA A 48 28.29 -20.93 -8.70
C ALA A 48 28.97 -20.66 -10.04
N TYR A 49 30.29 -20.54 -10.02
CA TYR A 49 31.07 -20.42 -11.25
C TYR A 49 31.39 -21.82 -11.79
N ASP A 50 31.04 -22.05 -13.06
CA ASP A 50 31.44 -23.21 -13.84
C ASP A 50 32.64 -22.83 -14.71
N ALA A 51 33.77 -23.52 -14.51
CA ALA A 51 35.02 -23.23 -15.20
C ALA A 51 35.10 -23.87 -16.59
N ASP A 52 34.32 -24.91 -16.85
CA ASP A 52 34.29 -25.60 -18.15
C ASP A 52 33.56 -24.75 -19.20
N SER A 53 32.48 -24.07 -18.80
CA SER A 53 31.73 -23.14 -19.62
C SER A 53 32.07 -21.66 -19.39
N ASP A 54 33.00 -21.35 -18.48
CA ASP A 54 33.41 -20.00 -18.09
C ASP A 54 32.20 -19.09 -17.77
N SER A 55 31.28 -19.57 -16.95
CA SER A 55 30.01 -18.89 -16.68
C SER A 55 29.54 -19.00 -15.24
N LEU A 56 28.75 -18.03 -14.77
CA LEU A 56 28.02 -18.13 -13.50
C LEU A 56 26.68 -18.80 -13.73
N GLU A 57 26.49 -19.97 -13.13
CA GLU A 57 25.23 -20.70 -13.14
C GLU A 57 24.46 -20.47 -11.86
N GLN A 58 23.16 -20.19 -11.98
CA GLN A 58 22.28 -20.08 -10.82
C GLN A 58 22.11 -21.46 -10.18
N THR A 59 22.47 -21.58 -8.90
CA THR A 59 22.39 -22.84 -8.16
C THR A 59 21.25 -22.88 -7.16
N ASP A 60 20.76 -21.72 -6.73
CA ASP A 60 19.64 -21.64 -5.80
C ASP A 60 18.80 -20.38 -6.03
N ARG A 61 17.49 -20.52 -5.76
CA ARG A 61 16.55 -19.41 -5.61
C ARG A 61 15.68 -19.67 -4.39
N THR A 62 15.87 -18.86 -3.36
CA THR A 62 15.11 -18.93 -2.11
C THR A 62 14.26 -17.69 -1.92
N GLN A 63 12.97 -17.87 -1.66
CA GLN A 63 12.10 -16.79 -1.20
C GLN A 63 12.48 -16.42 0.23
N VAL A 64 12.73 -15.14 0.48
CA VAL A 64 13.14 -14.62 1.80
C VAL A 64 11.91 -14.23 2.63
N ASP A 65 10.88 -13.70 1.97
CA ASP A 65 9.65 -13.24 2.61
C ASP A 65 8.45 -14.03 2.10
N GLU A 66 7.61 -14.50 3.02
CA GLU A 66 6.34 -15.14 2.66
C GLU A 66 5.41 -14.13 1.98
N PRO A 67 4.77 -14.48 0.85
CA PRO A 67 3.75 -13.63 0.26
C PRO A 67 2.62 -13.41 1.26
N ARG A 68 2.28 -12.15 1.51
CA ARG A 68 1.15 -11.77 2.37
C ARG A 68 0.25 -10.78 1.64
N GLU A 69 -1.04 -10.84 1.94
CA GLU A 69 -1.98 -9.83 1.47
C GLU A 69 -1.52 -8.43 1.93
N PRO A 70 -1.67 -7.40 1.07
CA PRO A 70 -1.33 -6.04 1.44
C PRO A 70 -2.23 -5.56 2.58
N GLU A 71 -1.63 -4.85 3.53
CA GLU A 71 -2.32 -4.30 4.70
C GLU A 71 -3.11 -3.03 4.35
N LEU A 72 -2.62 -2.30 3.35
CA LEU A 72 -3.19 -1.04 2.87
C LEU A 72 -3.46 -1.09 1.37
N PHE A 73 -4.53 -0.45 0.98
CA PHE A 73 -5.06 -0.36 -0.37
C PHE A 73 -5.17 1.11 -0.81
N SER A 74 -5.25 1.29 -2.12
CA SER A 74 -5.49 2.56 -2.78
C SER A 74 -6.53 2.41 -3.88
N CYS A 75 -7.34 3.43 -4.09
CA CYS A 75 -8.26 3.53 -5.20
C CYS A 75 -7.67 4.39 -6.32
N ALA A 76 -7.98 4.05 -7.58
CA ALA A 76 -7.67 4.85 -8.75
C ALA A 76 -8.20 6.30 -8.67
N CYS A 77 -9.26 6.56 -7.90
CA CYS A 77 -9.80 7.89 -7.66
C CYS A 77 -8.89 8.81 -6.81
N GLY A 78 -7.83 8.26 -6.22
CA GLY A 78 -6.81 9.01 -5.48
C GLY A 78 -6.80 8.77 -3.96
N VAL A 79 -7.81 8.09 -3.41
CA VAL A 79 -7.83 7.69 -1.99
C VAL A 79 -6.78 6.61 -1.74
N ARG A 80 -5.97 6.76 -0.69
CA ARG A 80 -4.84 5.86 -0.38
C ARG A 80 -4.77 5.59 1.11
N GLY A 81 -4.25 4.42 1.48
CA GLY A 81 -4.04 4.07 2.89
C GLY A 81 -5.27 3.43 3.52
N MET A 82 -6.19 2.91 2.71
CA MET A 82 -7.39 2.22 3.21
C MET A 82 -7.02 0.82 3.69
N THR A 83 -7.57 0.41 4.83
CA THR A 83 -7.68 -1.01 5.18
C THR A 83 -8.63 -1.72 4.21
N ARG A 84 -8.66 -3.05 4.26
CA ARG A 84 -9.61 -3.85 3.44
C ARG A 84 -11.07 -3.48 3.70
N ALA A 85 -11.41 -3.19 4.97
CA ALA A 85 -12.77 -2.82 5.34
C ALA A 85 -13.14 -1.45 4.74
N GLU A 86 -12.26 -0.47 4.89
CA GLU A 86 -12.46 0.87 4.32
C GLU A 86 -12.51 0.85 2.80
N ALA A 87 -11.68 0.05 2.13
CA ALA A 87 -11.73 -0.10 0.67
C ALA A 87 -13.07 -0.70 0.20
N ARG A 88 -13.65 -1.62 0.98
CA ARG A 88 -14.98 -2.18 0.71
C ARG A 88 -16.07 -1.13 0.90
N ASP A 89 -16.00 -0.36 1.98
CA ASP A 89 -16.99 0.67 2.28
C ASP A 89 -16.92 1.82 1.27
N HIS A 90 -15.72 2.17 0.81
CA HIS A 90 -15.49 3.13 -0.28
C HIS A 90 -16.20 2.73 -1.58
N LEU A 91 -15.99 1.49 -2.04
CA LEU A 91 -16.70 1.02 -3.23
C LEU A 91 -18.20 0.89 -2.99
N GLY A 92 -18.62 0.45 -1.81
CA GLY A 92 -20.04 0.32 -1.47
C GLY A 92 -20.79 1.65 -1.47
N ALA A 93 -20.12 2.76 -1.16
CA ALA A 93 -20.70 4.10 -1.22
C ALA A 93 -20.98 4.59 -2.65
N LEU A 94 -20.49 3.90 -3.70
CA LEU A 94 -20.83 4.20 -5.10
C LEU A 94 -22.14 3.55 -5.56
N ASP A 95 -22.59 2.50 -4.85
CA ASP A 95 -23.78 1.73 -5.20
C ASP A 95 -25.06 2.21 -4.45
N ASP A 96 -24.95 3.20 -3.55
CA ASP A 96 -26.05 3.75 -2.72
C ASP A 96 -26.83 4.91 -3.38
#